data_AF-A0A6N8XBP7-F1
#
_entry.id   AF-A0A6N8XBP7-F1
#
_cell.length_a   1.000
_cell.length_b   1.000
_cell.length_c   1.000
_cell.angle_alpha   90.00
_cell.angle_beta   90.00
_cell.angle_gamma   90.00
#
_symmetry.space_group_name_H-M   'P 1'
#
loop_
_entity.id
_entity.type
_entity.pdbx_description
1 polymer ?
#
loop_
_entity_poly.entity_id
_entity_poly.type
_entity_poly.pdbx_seq_one_letter_code
_entity_poly.pdbx_strand_id
1 'polypeptide(L)'
;MAFERPRDFATVFNSRHVAGFTRPSLDQSLLASAPDPGGRHLNRNVFHEYIHYLLRSRAALNLPIWYEEGFASYLATLSVDPRGVVTVGRVPYAYLRSVLVPPGLSIEDVIRERFQLDPRRHDLSDVYGIAWAIVRFLHHAEDDHGERYASRLGEMLAAIDDGATSQQALELSLGLDLEGLKSRLRTYYADDELPVFRFRTELRDKLSFRRDCLNAVETQYHLADVAAFHHPAFAIDRYNRILAKDPDHIEALVGLSRLESNDRALRFAGRAYELDPTHPAAAVRMAEMKVFGCQAGRIACGDALPEAISLYTRALDSETHAVVATYGLGIISLYVQRPDDALEYLRTAHARAPWSPQINFYLGEAYGQTGARDRARVHLKKTAYWHPDESWRSKASEALDRLDEARKAP
;
A
#
# COMPACT_ATOMS: atom_id res chain seq x y z
N MET A 1 -0.12 8.73 -24.30
CA MET A 1 0.39 7.77 -23.29
C MET A 1 1.21 8.54 -22.28
N ALA A 2 1.18 8.15 -21.00
CA ALA A 2 1.94 8.83 -19.94
C ALA A 2 3.47 8.62 -20.07
N PHE A 3 3.88 7.50 -20.66
CA PHE A 3 5.28 7.14 -20.91
C PHE A 3 5.42 6.67 -22.36
N GLU A 4 6.46 7.11 -23.05
CA GLU A 4 6.76 6.63 -24.40
C GLU A 4 7.68 5.41 -24.35
N ARG A 5 8.60 5.38 -23.37
CA ARG A 5 9.62 4.35 -23.23
C ARG A 5 9.67 3.82 -21.78
N PRO A 6 10.04 2.55 -21.56
CA PRO A 6 10.26 2.01 -20.21
C PRO A 6 11.26 2.81 -19.38
N ARG A 7 12.27 3.43 -20.02
CA ARG A 7 13.23 4.30 -19.33
C ARG A 7 12.60 5.54 -18.71
N ASP A 8 11.55 6.08 -19.33
CA ASP A 8 10.85 7.26 -18.80
C ASP A 8 10.17 6.92 -17.47
N PHE A 9 9.57 5.73 -17.38
CA PHE A 9 9.00 5.21 -16.14
C PHE A 9 10.06 5.10 -15.05
N ALA A 10 11.22 4.49 -15.37
CA ALA A 10 12.32 4.33 -14.42
C ALA A 10 12.85 5.67 -13.89
N THR A 11 12.89 6.71 -14.74
CA THR A 11 13.26 8.07 -14.34
C THR A 11 12.23 8.70 -13.40
N VAL A 12 10.93 8.55 -13.68
CA VAL A 12 9.87 9.12 -12.85
C VAL A 12 9.86 8.50 -11.46
N PHE A 13 9.94 7.17 -11.37
CA PHE A 13 9.86 6.43 -10.11
C PHE A 13 11.22 6.17 -9.46
N ASN A 14 12.29 6.74 -10.01
CA ASN A 14 13.69 6.57 -9.55
C ASN A 14 14.07 5.09 -9.31
N SER A 15 13.58 4.19 -10.17
CA SER A 15 13.79 2.76 -10.04
C SER A 15 13.91 2.09 -11.40
N ARG A 16 15.03 1.43 -11.65
CA ARG A 16 15.30 0.70 -12.90
C ARG A 16 14.69 -0.71 -12.93
N HIS A 17 14.25 -1.21 -11.78
CA HIS A 17 13.81 -2.60 -11.58
C HIS A 17 12.31 -2.71 -11.36
N VAL A 18 11.59 -1.59 -11.37
CA VAL A 18 10.15 -1.54 -11.12
C VAL A 18 9.44 -1.20 -12.42
N ALA A 19 8.44 -2.00 -12.77
CA ALA A 19 7.67 -1.87 -14.00
C ALA A 19 6.19 -1.52 -13.77
N GLY A 20 5.78 -1.40 -12.51
CA GLY A 20 4.45 -1.00 -12.04
C GLY A 20 4.58 -0.33 -10.68
N PHE A 21 3.69 0.60 -10.36
CA PHE A 21 3.72 1.31 -9.09
C PHE A 21 2.30 1.65 -8.64
N THR A 22 1.97 1.26 -7.40
CA THR A 22 0.71 1.62 -6.76
C THR A 22 0.91 2.61 -5.63
N ARG A 23 0.22 3.74 -5.70
CA ARG A 23 0.11 4.71 -4.61
C ARG A 23 -1.30 4.69 -4.02
N PRO A 24 -1.51 4.02 -2.88
CA PRO A 24 -2.71 4.27 -2.10
C PRO A 24 -2.63 5.67 -1.48
N SER A 25 -3.72 6.44 -1.56
CA SER A 25 -3.92 7.66 -0.78
C SER A 25 -5.31 7.64 -0.14
N LEU A 26 -5.60 8.62 0.71
CA LEU A 26 -6.96 8.78 1.26
C LEU A 26 -7.95 9.29 0.21
N ASP A 27 -7.46 9.94 -0.84
CA ASP A 27 -8.30 10.53 -1.88
C ASP A 27 -8.59 9.52 -3.00
N GLN A 28 -7.57 8.76 -3.40
CA GLN A 28 -7.60 7.79 -4.50
C GLN A 28 -6.45 6.78 -4.42
N SER A 29 -6.63 5.60 -5.04
CA SER A 29 -5.53 4.66 -5.30
C SER A 29 -5.10 4.78 -6.75
N LEU A 30 -3.87 5.26 -6.99
CA LEU A 30 -3.31 5.40 -8.33
C LEU A 30 -2.42 4.21 -8.65
N LEU A 31 -2.54 3.69 -9.86
CA LEU A 31 -1.66 2.65 -10.41
C LEU A 31 -1.04 3.18 -11.71
N ALA A 32 0.28 3.15 -11.78
CA ALA A 32 1.05 3.46 -12.97
C ALA A 32 1.80 2.20 -13.45
N SER A 33 1.92 2.00 -14.76
CA SER A 33 2.72 0.92 -15.33
C SER A 33 3.59 1.43 -16.47
N ALA A 34 4.79 0.86 -16.58
CA ALA A 34 5.67 1.09 -17.72
C ALA A 34 4.99 0.60 -19.02
N PRO A 35 5.26 1.25 -20.17
CA PRO A 35 4.72 0.81 -21.45
C PRO A 35 5.35 -0.53 -21.84
N ASP A 36 4.52 -1.46 -22.31
CA ASP A 36 4.96 -2.75 -22.83
C ASP A 36 4.49 -2.89 -24.29
N PRO A 37 5.37 -2.63 -25.27
CA PRO A 37 5.03 -2.70 -26.70
C PRO A 37 4.47 -4.05 -27.16
N GLY A 38 4.63 -5.12 -26.37
CA GLY A 38 4.06 -6.44 -26.64
C GLY A 38 2.82 -6.80 -25.80
N GLY A 39 2.41 -5.96 -24.84
CA GLY A 39 1.24 -6.13 -23.96
C GLY A 39 1.22 -7.35 -23.02
N ARG A 40 2.17 -8.29 -23.16
CA ARG A 40 2.23 -9.55 -22.40
C ARG A 40 2.55 -9.36 -20.92
N HIS A 41 3.34 -8.35 -20.60
CA HIS A 41 3.80 -8.02 -19.25
C HIS A 41 2.96 -6.92 -18.61
N LEU A 42 2.33 -6.03 -19.40
CA LEU A 42 1.47 -4.96 -18.88
C LEU A 42 0.37 -5.50 -17.97
N ASN A 43 -0.39 -6.49 -18.45
CA ASN A 43 -1.46 -7.09 -17.65
C ASN A 43 -0.91 -7.70 -16.36
N ARG A 44 0.18 -8.47 -16.44
CA ARG A 44 0.80 -9.11 -15.27
C ARG A 44 1.23 -8.07 -14.23
N ASN A 45 1.87 -6.98 -14.66
CA ASN A 45 2.31 -5.93 -13.74
C ASN A 45 1.12 -5.22 -13.09
N VAL A 46 0.09 -4.87 -13.87
CA VAL A 46 -1.13 -4.24 -13.34
C VAL A 46 -1.85 -5.18 -12.37
N PHE A 47 -1.93 -6.49 -12.67
CA PHE A 47 -2.49 -7.47 -11.77
C PHE A 47 -1.66 -7.61 -10.48
N HIS A 48 -0.33 -7.66 -10.56
CA HIS A 48 0.57 -7.71 -9.39
C HIS A 48 0.30 -6.54 -8.43
N GLU A 49 0.31 -5.34 -8.97
CA GLU A 49 0.01 -4.10 -8.27
C GLU A 49 -1.41 -4.07 -7.68
N TYR A 50 -2.39 -4.62 -8.40
CA TYR A 50 -3.76 -4.74 -7.89
C TYR A 50 -3.88 -5.76 -6.75
N ILE A 51 -3.12 -6.87 -6.78
CA ILE A 51 -3.09 -7.82 -5.66
C ILE A 51 -2.52 -7.16 -4.41
N HIS A 52 -1.47 -6.34 -4.53
CA HIS A 52 -0.97 -5.54 -3.42
C HIS A 52 -2.07 -4.66 -2.81
N TYR A 53 -2.87 -4.01 -3.64
CA TYR A 53 -4.04 -3.26 -3.16
C TYR A 53 -5.03 -4.16 -2.41
N LEU A 54 -5.36 -5.35 -2.92
CA LEU A 54 -6.29 -6.27 -2.27
C LEU A 54 -5.77 -6.81 -0.93
N LEU A 55 -4.49 -7.22 -0.88
CA LEU A 55 -3.86 -7.70 0.34
C LEU A 55 -3.89 -6.61 1.42
N ARG A 56 -3.46 -5.40 1.07
CA ARG A 56 -3.45 -4.27 2.02
C ARG A 56 -4.85 -3.84 2.45
N SER A 57 -5.86 -4.05 1.60
CA SER A 57 -7.24 -3.68 1.89
C SER A 57 -8.01 -4.71 2.71
N ARG A 58 -7.61 -5.99 2.67
CA ARG A 58 -8.43 -7.10 3.18
C ARG A 58 -7.70 -8.03 4.14
N ALA A 59 -6.37 -8.05 4.14
CA ALA A 59 -5.61 -8.90 5.05
C ALA A 59 -5.80 -8.45 6.50
N ALA A 60 -6.11 -9.41 7.36
CA ALA A 60 -6.18 -9.18 8.80
C ALA A 60 -4.77 -9.10 9.42
N LEU A 61 -3.83 -9.85 8.85
CA LEU A 61 -2.45 -10.04 9.32
C LEU A 61 -1.48 -9.07 8.65
N ASN A 62 -0.39 -8.74 9.33
CA ASN A 62 0.78 -8.16 8.67
C ASN A 62 1.59 -9.28 8.02
N LEU A 63 1.50 -9.39 6.70
CA LEU A 63 2.14 -10.45 5.95
C LEU A 63 3.63 -10.14 5.81
N PRO A 64 4.51 -11.15 5.91
CA PRO A 64 5.92 -10.94 5.59
C PRO A 64 6.05 -10.61 4.11
N ILE A 65 6.97 -9.71 3.77
CA ILE A 65 7.17 -9.22 2.40
C ILE A 65 7.32 -10.36 1.38
N TRP A 66 8.14 -11.36 1.68
CA TRP A 66 8.38 -12.46 0.73
C TRP A 66 7.06 -13.14 0.36
N TYR A 67 6.11 -13.21 1.31
CA TYR A 67 4.80 -13.76 1.04
C TYR A 67 3.94 -12.77 0.24
N GLU A 68 3.93 -11.49 0.57
CA GLU A 68 3.17 -10.48 -0.19
C GLU A 68 3.61 -10.40 -1.65
N GLU A 69 4.90 -10.24 -1.91
CA GLU A 69 5.44 -10.13 -3.26
C GLU A 69 5.33 -11.45 -4.03
N GLY A 70 5.55 -12.59 -3.33
CA GLY A 70 5.39 -13.93 -3.91
C GLY A 70 3.93 -14.23 -4.25
N PHE A 71 2.98 -13.84 -3.41
CA PHE A 71 1.55 -14.05 -3.61
C PHE A 71 0.98 -13.12 -4.68
N ALA A 72 1.41 -11.86 -4.70
CA ALA A 72 1.13 -10.92 -5.79
C ALA A 72 1.63 -11.48 -7.13
N SER A 73 2.88 -11.95 -7.17
CA SER A 73 3.46 -12.57 -8.37
C SER A 73 2.71 -13.84 -8.79
N TYR A 74 2.35 -14.68 -7.81
CA TYR A 74 1.63 -15.94 -8.02
C TYR A 74 0.24 -15.69 -8.64
N LEU A 75 -0.54 -14.79 -8.06
CA LEU A 75 -1.88 -14.46 -8.56
C LEU A 75 -1.84 -13.63 -9.84
N ALA A 76 -0.77 -12.86 -10.09
CA ALA A 76 -0.59 -12.15 -11.36
C ALA A 76 -0.44 -13.10 -12.57
N THR A 77 -0.20 -14.40 -12.33
CA THR A 77 -0.20 -15.43 -13.39
C THR A 77 -1.59 -16.00 -13.71
N LEU A 78 -2.62 -15.56 -12.98
CA LEU A 78 -4.00 -15.99 -13.19
C LEU A 78 -4.43 -15.68 -14.64
N SER A 79 -5.10 -16.65 -15.25
CA SER A 79 -5.72 -16.46 -16.56
C SER A 79 -7.16 -16.94 -16.55
N VAL A 80 -8.01 -16.25 -17.30
CA VAL A 80 -9.42 -16.61 -17.49
C VAL A 80 -9.67 -16.84 -18.97
N ASP A 81 -10.13 -18.02 -19.34
CA ASP A 81 -10.48 -18.34 -20.73
C ASP A 81 -11.87 -17.77 -21.11
N PRO A 82 -12.21 -17.68 -22.42
CA PRO A 82 -13.51 -17.16 -22.86
C PRO A 82 -14.74 -17.95 -22.36
N ARG A 83 -14.55 -19.14 -21.77
CA ARG A 83 -15.61 -19.97 -21.21
C ARG A 83 -15.75 -19.81 -19.70
N GLY A 84 -15.01 -18.87 -19.11
CA GLY A 84 -14.99 -18.59 -17.68
C GLY A 84 -14.15 -19.58 -16.87
N VAL A 85 -13.26 -20.36 -17.50
CA VAL A 85 -12.34 -21.23 -16.76
C VAL A 85 -11.18 -20.40 -16.24
N VAL A 86 -11.10 -20.28 -14.92
CA VAL A 86 -10.00 -19.63 -14.21
C VAL A 86 -8.89 -20.66 -13.99
N THR A 87 -7.66 -20.30 -14.31
CA THR A 87 -6.46 -21.09 -14.00
C THR A 87 -5.53 -20.28 -13.12
N VAL A 88 -5.14 -20.83 -11.96
CA VAL A 88 -4.27 -20.19 -10.97
C VAL A 88 -3.00 -21.02 -10.75
N GLY A 89 -1.85 -20.35 -10.64
CA GLY A 89 -0.56 -21.00 -10.39
C GLY A 89 0.20 -21.42 -11.65
N ARG A 90 -0.06 -20.74 -12.78
CA ARG A 90 0.72 -20.93 -14.00
C ARG A 90 2.17 -20.55 -13.75
N VAL A 91 3.07 -21.18 -14.48
CA VAL A 91 4.52 -21.06 -14.24
C VAL A 91 5.17 -20.27 -15.37
N PRO A 92 5.57 -19.01 -15.13
CA PRO A 92 6.39 -18.26 -16.07
C PRO A 92 7.80 -18.85 -16.12
N TYR A 93 8.30 -19.13 -17.33
CA TYR A 93 9.65 -19.69 -17.53
C TYR A 93 10.75 -18.87 -16.84
N ALA A 94 10.59 -17.54 -16.78
CA ALA A 94 11.54 -16.64 -16.11
C ALA A 94 11.71 -16.93 -14.60
N TYR A 95 10.65 -17.38 -13.90
CA TYR A 95 10.71 -17.63 -12.45
C TYR A 95 11.26 -19.02 -12.11
N LEU A 96 11.08 -20.03 -12.99
CA LEU A 96 11.68 -21.35 -12.82
C LEU A 96 13.21 -21.29 -12.73
N ARG A 97 13.82 -20.40 -13.54
CA ARG A 97 15.28 -20.24 -13.57
C ARG A 97 15.86 -19.79 -12.22
N SER A 98 15.14 -18.93 -11.49
CA SER A 98 15.59 -18.39 -10.19
C SER A 98 15.66 -19.47 -9.09
N VAL A 99 14.97 -20.61 -9.27
CA VAL A 99 14.93 -21.72 -8.30
C VAL A 99 15.87 -22.86 -8.69
N LEU A 100 15.89 -23.20 -9.99
CA LEU A 100 16.67 -24.33 -10.50
C LEU A 100 18.16 -24.00 -10.67
N VAL A 101 18.50 -22.72 -10.88
CA VAL A 101 19.88 -22.22 -10.95
C VAL A 101 19.97 -20.92 -10.14
N PRO A 102 20.07 -20.98 -8.80
CA PRO A 102 19.99 -19.79 -7.96
C PRO A 102 21.15 -18.82 -8.25
N PRO A 103 20.87 -17.55 -8.57
CA PRO A 103 21.90 -16.55 -8.83
C PRO A 103 22.46 -16.00 -7.51
N GLY A 104 23.29 -16.78 -6.80
CA GLY A 104 24.00 -16.33 -5.59
C GLY A 104 23.14 -15.94 -4.36
N LEU A 105 21.85 -15.65 -4.53
CA LEU A 105 20.85 -15.35 -3.51
C LEU A 105 20.20 -16.66 -3.01
N SER A 106 20.13 -16.84 -1.70
CA SER A 106 19.60 -18.06 -1.10
C SER A 106 18.13 -17.91 -0.67
N ILE A 107 17.42 -19.04 -0.53
CA ILE A 107 16.07 -19.09 0.07
C ILE A 107 16.08 -18.48 1.49
N GLU A 108 17.17 -18.64 2.23
CA GLU A 108 17.32 -18.09 3.57
C GLU A 108 17.28 -16.56 3.57
N ASP A 109 17.99 -15.94 2.63
CA ASP A 109 18.03 -14.48 2.48
C ASP A 109 16.61 -13.94 2.24
N VAL A 110 15.84 -14.60 1.38
CA VAL A 110 14.48 -14.16 1.03
C VAL A 110 13.50 -14.31 2.20
N ILE A 111 13.55 -15.39 2.98
CA ILE A 111 12.58 -15.60 4.08
C ILE A 111 12.94 -14.83 5.37
N ARG A 112 14.22 -14.46 5.55
CA ARG A 112 14.73 -13.83 6.79
C ARG A 112 14.53 -12.33 6.85
N GLU A 113 14.40 -11.65 5.71
CA GLU A 113 14.47 -10.19 5.65
C GLU A 113 13.19 -9.47 6.11
N ARG A 114 13.25 -8.83 7.29
CA ARG A 114 12.46 -7.63 7.58
C ARG A 114 13.08 -6.44 6.82
N PHE A 115 12.73 -6.34 5.55
CA PHE A 115 12.81 -5.19 4.63
C PHE A 115 13.84 -4.07 4.91
N GLN A 116 15.07 -4.29 4.47
CA GLN A 116 15.83 -3.26 3.74
C GLN A 116 16.55 -3.97 2.59
N LEU A 117 15.86 -4.14 1.47
CA LEU A 117 16.50 -4.62 0.24
C LEU A 117 17.56 -3.60 -0.15
N ASP A 118 18.85 -3.96 -0.04
CA ASP A 118 19.94 -3.19 -0.64
C ASP A 118 19.88 -3.42 -2.16
N PRO A 119 19.38 -2.46 -2.96
CA PRO A 119 19.24 -2.63 -4.40
C PRO A 119 20.60 -2.71 -5.11
N ARG A 120 21.70 -2.48 -4.37
CA ARG A 120 23.08 -2.61 -4.87
C ARG A 120 23.60 -4.05 -4.79
N ARG A 121 22.99 -4.91 -3.98
CA ARG A 121 23.46 -6.28 -3.71
C ARG A 121 22.64 -7.36 -4.43
N HIS A 122 21.36 -7.11 -4.69
CA HIS A 122 20.48 -8.12 -5.29
C HIS A 122 19.59 -7.52 -6.38
N ASP A 123 19.38 -8.27 -7.47
CA ASP A 123 18.34 -7.93 -8.44
C ASP A 123 16.97 -8.27 -7.84
N LEU A 124 16.10 -7.27 -7.74
CA LEU A 124 14.73 -7.42 -7.23
C LEU A 124 13.95 -8.50 -8.00
N SER A 125 14.29 -8.73 -9.27
CA SER A 125 13.69 -9.80 -10.07
C SER A 125 13.96 -11.21 -9.50
N ASP A 126 15.12 -11.44 -8.90
CA ASP A 126 15.49 -12.74 -8.33
C ASP A 126 14.78 -12.99 -6.99
N VAL A 127 14.64 -11.95 -6.17
CA VAL A 127 13.83 -11.97 -4.94
C VAL A 127 12.39 -12.34 -5.28
N TYR A 128 11.79 -11.71 -6.30
CA TYR A 128 10.45 -12.04 -6.76
C TYR A 128 10.33 -13.48 -7.28
N GLY A 129 11.33 -13.97 -8.01
CA GLY A 129 11.36 -15.35 -8.50
C GLY A 129 11.35 -16.38 -7.37
N ILE A 130 12.20 -16.19 -6.35
CA ILE A 130 12.26 -17.08 -5.17
C ILE A 130 10.98 -16.96 -4.33
N ALA A 131 10.52 -15.74 -4.06
CA ALA A 131 9.28 -15.48 -3.31
C ALA A 131 8.07 -16.15 -3.99
N TRP A 132 7.92 -15.98 -5.31
CA TRP A 132 6.91 -16.65 -6.12
C TRP A 132 6.99 -18.16 -5.97
N ALA A 133 8.20 -18.72 -6.04
CA ALA A 133 8.41 -20.15 -5.99
C ALA A 133 8.02 -20.76 -4.65
N ILE A 134 8.40 -20.11 -3.54
CA ILE A 134 8.02 -20.51 -2.19
C ILE A 134 6.51 -20.45 -2.04
N VAL A 135 5.88 -19.32 -2.37
CA VAL A 135 4.43 -19.16 -2.22
C VAL A 135 3.66 -20.17 -3.07
N ARG A 136 4.04 -20.36 -4.34
CA ARG A 136 3.39 -21.37 -5.18
C ARG A 136 3.56 -22.78 -4.62
N PHE A 137 4.74 -23.13 -4.12
CA PHE A 137 4.98 -24.42 -3.46
C PHE A 137 4.04 -24.58 -2.25
N LEU A 138 3.98 -23.59 -1.36
CA LEU A 138 3.12 -23.64 -0.18
C LEU A 138 1.63 -23.76 -0.51
N HIS A 139 1.19 -23.20 -1.64
CA HIS A 139 -0.22 -23.28 -2.07
C HIS A 139 -0.59 -24.60 -2.76
N HIS A 140 0.37 -25.30 -3.37
CA HIS A 140 0.10 -26.44 -4.25
C HIS A 140 0.65 -27.78 -3.76
N ALA A 141 1.81 -27.76 -3.10
CA ALA A 141 2.49 -28.97 -2.65
C ALA A 141 1.82 -29.57 -1.41
N GLU A 142 2.00 -30.87 -1.30
CA GLU A 142 1.58 -31.68 -0.15
C GLU A 142 2.81 -32.02 0.69
N ASP A 143 2.59 -32.27 1.97
CA ASP A 143 3.59 -32.84 2.86
C ASP A 143 3.72 -34.36 2.65
N ASP A 144 4.56 -35.03 3.44
CA ASP A 144 4.81 -36.47 3.31
C ASP A 144 3.60 -37.34 3.71
N HIS A 145 2.54 -36.73 4.27
CA HIS A 145 1.28 -37.37 4.61
C HIS A 145 0.17 -37.10 3.58
N GLY A 146 0.47 -36.38 2.50
CA GLY A 146 -0.51 -36.01 1.47
C GLY A 146 -1.39 -34.82 1.86
N GLU A 147 -1.06 -34.09 2.93
CA GLU A 147 -1.78 -32.88 3.31
C GLU A 147 -1.16 -31.64 2.65
N ARG A 148 -1.98 -30.79 2.03
CA ARG A 148 -1.48 -29.54 1.42
C ARG A 148 -0.95 -28.59 2.47
N TYR A 149 0.23 -28.01 2.26
CA TYR A 149 0.76 -26.95 3.16
C TYR A 149 -0.20 -25.76 3.29
N ALA A 150 -1.02 -25.51 2.26
CA ALA A 150 -2.03 -24.47 2.24
C ALA A 150 -3.04 -24.55 3.42
N SER A 151 -3.31 -25.73 3.99
CA SER A 151 -4.24 -25.90 5.11
C SER A 151 -3.75 -25.22 6.39
N ARG A 152 -2.42 -25.18 6.60
CA ARG A 152 -1.75 -24.64 7.80
C ARG A 152 -1.07 -23.29 7.54
N LEU A 153 -1.20 -22.75 6.33
CA LEU A 153 -0.55 -21.50 5.94
C LEU A 153 -1.07 -20.28 6.73
N GLY A 154 -2.36 -20.27 7.08
CA GLY A 154 -2.94 -19.20 7.90
C GLY A 154 -2.33 -19.14 9.30
N GLU A 155 -2.10 -20.30 9.93
CA GLU A 155 -1.46 -20.42 11.25
C GLU A 155 0.00 -19.96 11.18
N MET A 156 0.73 -20.38 10.14
CA MET A 156 2.11 -19.95 9.91
C MET A 156 2.22 -18.42 9.78
N LEU A 157 1.35 -17.79 8.98
CA LEU A 157 1.37 -16.34 8.78
C LEU A 157 0.96 -15.59 10.05
N ALA A 158 0.02 -16.13 10.83
CA ALA A 158 -0.37 -15.56 12.13
C ALA A 158 0.80 -15.61 13.13
N ALA A 159 1.55 -16.71 13.18
CA ALA A 159 2.74 -16.81 14.04
C ALA A 159 3.80 -15.74 13.68
N ILE A 160 3.98 -15.45 12.40
CA ILE A 160 4.89 -14.38 11.94
C ILE A 160 4.39 -13.00 12.37
N ASP A 161 3.10 -12.72 12.22
CA ASP A 161 2.46 -11.47 12.68
C ASP A 161 2.56 -11.28 14.21
N ASP A 162 2.58 -12.39 14.96
CA ASP A 162 2.80 -12.42 16.40
C ASP A 162 4.27 -12.35 16.82
N GLY A 163 5.20 -12.33 15.86
CA GLY A 163 6.61 -12.02 16.07
C GLY A 163 7.57 -13.19 15.92
N ALA A 164 7.10 -14.38 15.54
CA ALA A 164 7.98 -15.47 15.15
C ALA A 164 8.79 -15.10 13.90
N THR A 165 10.02 -15.62 13.78
CA THR A 165 10.74 -15.54 12.49
C THR A 165 10.05 -16.43 11.45
N SER A 166 10.20 -16.12 10.16
CA SER A 166 9.66 -16.97 9.09
C SER A 166 10.15 -18.42 9.22
N GLN A 167 11.40 -18.62 9.63
CA GLN A 167 12.00 -19.94 9.86
C GLN A 167 11.27 -20.69 10.99
N GLN A 168 11.08 -20.04 12.14
CA GLN A 168 10.36 -20.63 13.27
C GLN A 168 8.92 -20.99 12.89
N ALA A 169 8.22 -20.10 12.18
CA ALA A 169 6.85 -20.34 11.78
C ALA A 169 6.71 -21.49 10.77
N LEU A 170 7.61 -21.59 9.79
CA LEU A 170 7.68 -22.69 8.83
C LEU A 170 7.90 -24.03 9.54
N GLU A 171 8.85 -24.09 10.47
CA GLU A 171 9.17 -25.31 11.20
C GLU A 171 8.01 -25.74 12.10
N LEU A 172 7.48 -24.82 12.90
CA LEU A 172 6.40 -25.11 13.87
C LEU A 172 5.08 -25.47 13.20
N SER A 173 4.73 -24.78 12.10
CA SER A 173 3.39 -24.92 11.48
C SER A 173 3.39 -25.95 10.36
N LEU A 174 4.47 -26.04 9.60
CA LEU A 174 4.53 -26.85 8.38
C LEU A 174 5.49 -28.05 8.51
N GLY A 175 6.26 -28.15 9.59
CA GLY A 175 7.29 -29.18 9.74
C GLY A 175 8.45 -29.00 8.74
N LEU A 176 8.66 -27.78 8.24
CA LEU A 176 9.70 -27.45 7.26
C LEU A 176 10.79 -26.60 7.92
N ASP A 177 11.92 -27.21 8.23
CA ASP A 177 13.15 -26.45 8.48
C ASP A 177 13.71 -25.89 7.15
N LEU A 178 14.77 -25.08 7.24
CA LEU A 178 15.34 -24.41 6.08
C LEU A 178 15.87 -25.38 5.02
N GLU A 179 16.56 -26.45 5.44
CA GLU A 179 17.13 -27.45 4.53
C GLU A 179 16.03 -28.33 3.92
N GLY A 180 15.02 -28.70 4.70
CA GLY A 180 13.81 -29.36 4.25
C GLY A 180 13.07 -28.54 3.20
N LEU A 181 12.86 -27.25 3.43
CA LEU A 181 12.25 -26.34 2.44
C LEU A 181 13.06 -26.30 1.14
N LYS A 182 14.39 -26.11 1.22
CA LYS A 182 15.27 -26.12 0.04
C LYS A 182 15.17 -27.42 -0.74
N SER A 183 15.21 -28.56 -0.04
CA SER A 183 15.12 -29.89 -0.64
C SER A 183 13.77 -30.11 -1.33
N ARG A 184 12.66 -29.84 -0.61
CA ARG A 184 11.30 -30.00 -1.13
C ARG A 184 11.02 -29.09 -2.32
N LEU A 185 11.49 -27.84 -2.31
CA LEU A 185 11.38 -26.95 -3.46
C LEU A 185 12.09 -27.49 -4.69
N ARG A 186 13.33 -27.99 -4.53
CA ARG A 186 14.08 -28.60 -5.65
C ARG A 186 13.35 -29.79 -6.23
N THR A 187 12.87 -30.71 -5.38
CA THR A 187 12.10 -31.88 -5.83
C THR A 187 10.81 -31.46 -6.52
N TYR A 188 10.06 -30.53 -5.93
CA TYR A 188 8.78 -30.07 -6.47
C TYR A 188 8.94 -29.42 -7.84
N TYR A 189 9.96 -28.58 -8.05
CA TYR A 189 10.21 -27.90 -9.33
C TYR A 189 11.02 -28.72 -10.35
N ALA A 190 11.48 -29.92 -9.96
CA ALA A 190 12.09 -30.87 -10.90
C ALA A 190 11.04 -31.64 -11.72
N ASP A 191 9.76 -31.60 -11.32
CA ASP A 191 8.67 -32.19 -12.07
C ASP A 191 8.33 -31.33 -13.31
N ASP A 192 8.17 -32.00 -14.46
CA ASP A 192 7.79 -31.36 -15.72
C ASP A 192 6.30 -30.94 -15.71
N GLU A 193 5.46 -31.57 -14.88
CA GLU A 193 4.03 -31.31 -14.77
C GLU A 193 3.63 -30.69 -13.43
N LEU A 194 3.82 -29.37 -13.32
CA LEU A 194 3.45 -28.64 -12.11
C LEU A 194 1.93 -28.38 -12.01
N PRO A 195 1.28 -28.66 -10.87
CA PRO A 195 -0.18 -28.57 -10.72
C PRO A 195 -0.71 -27.15 -10.83
N VAL A 196 -1.97 -27.00 -11.24
CA VAL A 196 -2.67 -25.70 -11.27
C VAL A 196 -4.08 -25.85 -10.73
N PHE A 197 -4.60 -24.82 -10.07
CA PHE A 197 -6.00 -24.79 -9.70
C PHE A 197 -6.84 -24.38 -10.89
N ARG A 198 -7.91 -25.13 -11.18
CA ARG A 198 -8.90 -24.80 -12.20
C ARG A 198 -10.28 -24.80 -11.60
N PHE A 199 -11.01 -23.71 -11.81
CA PHE A 199 -12.40 -23.60 -11.43
C PHE A 199 -13.15 -22.73 -12.44
N ARG A 200 -14.47 -22.87 -12.48
CA ARG A 200 -15.32 -22.11 -13.39
C ARG A 200 -15.92 -20.92 -12.65
N THR A 201 -15.91 -19.76 -13.29
CA THR A 201 -16.59 -18.56 -12.81
C THR A 201 -17.55 -18.07 -13.87
N GLU A 202 -18.65 -17.45 -13.44
CA GLU A 202 -19.52 -16.72 -14.35
C GLU A 202 -18.86 -15.40 -14.71
N LEU A 203 -18.46 -15.27 -15.97
CA LEU A 203 -18.10 -13.97 -16.50
C LEU A 203 -19.39 -13.17 -16.61
N ARG A 204 -19.58 -12.22 -15.71
CA ARG A 204 -20.65 -11.24 -15.87
C ARG A 204 -20.34 -10.44 -17.12
N ASP A 205 -21.00 -10.82 -18.21
CA ASP A 205 -20.91 -10.11 -19.48
C ASP A 205 -21.24 -8.64 -19.21
N LYS A 206 -20.25 -7.78 -19.47
CA LYS A 206 -20.28 -6.32 -19.27
C LYS A 206 -19.99 -5.85 -17.84
N LEU A 207 -18.76 -6.05 -17.37
CA LEU A 207 -18.09 -4.90 -16.77
C LEU A 207 -17.84 -3.89 -17.91
N SER A 208 -18.81 -3.00 -18.15
CA SER A 208 -18.58 -1.85 -19.02
C SER A 208 -17.63 -0.91 -18.27
N PHE A 209 -16.34 -1.15 -18.41
CA PHE A 209 -15.34 -0.21 -17.92
C PHE A 209 -15.48 1.06 -18.74
N ARG A 210 -15.94 2.13 -18.09
CA ARG A 210 -15.81 3.46 -18.65
C ARG A 210 -14.32 3.76 -18.72
N ARG A 211 -13.77 3.79 -19.93
CA ARG A 211 -12.39 4.22 -20.18
C ARG A 211 -12.45 5.69 -20.52
N ASP A 212 -12.34 6.53 -19.50
CA ASP A 212 -12.12 7.96 -19.71
C ASP A 212 -10.62 8.16 -19.96
N CYS A 213 -10.27 8.54 -21.18
CA CYS A 213 -8.89 8.84 -21.51
C CYS A 213 -8.50 10.17 -20.86
N LEU A 214 -7.44 10.15 -20.04
CA LEU A 214 -6.88 11.36 -19.48
C LEU A 214 -6.36 12.28 -20.60
N ASN A 215 -6.67 13.56 -20.50
CA ASN A 215 -6.11 14.60 -21.34
C ASN A 215 -4.64 14.89 -20.93
N ALA A 216 -3.98 15.78 -21.66
CA ALA A 216 -2.56 16.08 -21.42
C ALA A 216 -2.29 16.66 -20.03
N VAL A 217 -3.16 17.56 -19.54
CA VAL A 217 -3.02 18.20 -18.21
C VAL A 217 -3.28 17.17 -17.12
N GLU A 218 -4.37 16.42 -17.21
CA GLU A 218 -4.71 15.35 -16.27
C GLU A 218 -3.59 14.30 -16.18
N THR A 219 -3.00 13.93 -17.32
CA THR A 219 -1.85 13.01 -17.35
C THR A 219 -0.66 13.58 -16.58
N GLN A 220 -0.33 14.86 -16.77
CA GLN A 220 0.78 15.49 -16.03
C GLN A 220 0.47 15.60 -14.54
N TYR A 221 -0.77 15.92 -14.18
CA TYR A 221 -1.24 16.00 -12.80
C TYR A 221 -1.10 14.65 -12.10
N HIS A 222 -1.67 13.59 -12.66
CA HIS A 222 -1.62 12.25 -12.05
C HIS A 222 -0.21 11.67 -12.04
N LEU A 223 0.65 12.01 -13.02
CA LEU A 223 2.08 11.66 -12.97
C LEU A 223 2.81 12.38 -11.83
N ALA A 224 2.51 13.65 -11.60
CA ALA A 224 3.06 14.39 -10.47
C ALA A 224 2.58 13.78 -9.14
N ASP A 225 1.29 13.49 -9.04
CA ASP A 225 0.67 12.96 -7.83
C ASP A 225 1.24 11.56 -7.51
N VAL A 226 1.26 10.63 -8.46
CA VAL A 226 1.78 9.27 -8.20
C VAL A 226 3.28 9.28 -7.82
N ALA A 227 4.07 10.21 -8.38
CA ALA A 227 5.51 10.31 -8.12
C ALA A 227 5.88 11.14 -6.88
N ALA A 228 4.96 11.95 -6.36
CA ALA A 228 5.20 12.96 -5.33
C ALA A 228 5.94 12.44 -4.09
N PHE A 229 5.64 11.22 -3.66
CA PHE A 229 6.25 10.64 -2.46
C PHE A 229 7.73 10.27 -2.65
N HIS A 230 8.12 9.68 -3.80
CA HIS A 230 9.49 9.22 -4.04
C HIS A 230 10.33 10.21 -4.84
N HIS A 231 9.68 11.16 -5.53
CA HIS A 231 10.35 12.11 -6.41
C HIS A 231 9.68 13.51 -6.31
N PRO A 232 9.71 14.15 -5.13
CA PRO A 232 8.98 15.40 -4.90
C PRO A 232 9.43 16.54 -5.83
N ALA A 233 10.72 16.61 -6.19
CA ALA A 233 11.23 17.60 -7.13
C ALA A 233 10.61 17.46 -8.53
N PHE A 234 10.43 16.23 -9.01
CA PHE A 234 9.72 15.96 -10.27
C PHE A 234 8.27 16.39 -10.18
N ALA A 235 7.57 16.04 -9.10
CA ALA A 235 6.18 16.42 -8.91
C ALA A 235 6.00 17.96 -8.87
N ILE A 236 6.87 18.68 -8.16
CA ILE A 236 6.89 20.15 -8.13
C ILE A 236 7.08 20.74 -9.53
N ASP A 237 8.05 20.26 -10.32
CA ASP A 237 8.25 20.72 -11.71
C ASP A 237 6.98 20.51 -12.55
N ARG A 238 6.34 19.34 -12.44
CA ARG A 238 5.11 19.04 -13.19
C ARG A 238 3.94 19.93 -12.79
N TYR A 239 3.70 20.15 -11.49
CA TYR A 239 2.66 21.08 -11.05
C TYR A 239 2.94 22.52 -11.50
N ASN A 240 4.19 22.99 -11.42
CA ASN A 240 4.55 24.32 -11.91
C ASN A 240 4.33 24.48 -13.42
N ARG A 241 4.58 23.44 -14.23
CA ARG A 241 4.28 23.46 -15.68
C ARG A 241 2.80 23.52 -15.99
N ILE A 242 1.97 22.91 -15.15
CA ILE A 242 0.51 23.03 -15.25
C ILE A 242 0.12 24.48 -14.95
N LEU A 243 0.59 25.04 -13.84
CA LEU A 243 0.28 26.42 -13.43
C LEU A 243 0.82 27.50 -14.39
N ALA A 244 1.90 27.20 -15.12
CA ALA A 244 2.41 28.11 -16.15
C ALA A 244 1.44 28.25 -17.34
N LYS A 245 0.56 27.27 -17.57
CA LYS A 245 -0.47 27.29 -18.64
C LYS A 245 -1.85 27.65 -18.12
N ASP A 246 -2.15 27.19 -16.91
CA ASP A 246 -3.41 27.41 -16.20
C ASP A 246 -3.11 27.82 -14.75
N PRO A 247 -2.88 29.12 -14.49
CA PRO A 247 -2.51 29.62 -13.16
C PRO A 247 -3.54 29.35 -12.07
N ASP A 248 -4.78 29.06 -12.46
CA ASP A 248 -5.92 28.86 -11.55
C ASP A 248 -6.28 27.36 -11.39
N HIS A 249 -5.42 26.44 -11.84
CA HIS A 249 -5.63 25.01 -11.66
C HIS A 249 -5.54 24.60 -10.17
N ILE A 250 -6.70 24.38 -9.56
CA ILE A 250 -6.87 24.18 -8.12
C ILE A 250 -6.09 22.97 -7.60
N GLU A 251 -6.18 21.82 -8.28
CA GLU A 251 -5.55 20.58 -7.84
C GLU A 251 -4.03 20.63 -7.92
N ALA A 252 -3.46 21.35 -8.89
CA ALA A 252 -2.02 21.58 -8.96
C ALA A 252 -1.54 22.48 -7.80
N LEU A 253 -2.32 23.51 -7.44
CA LEU A 253 -2.04 24.33 -6.25
C LEU A 253 -2.11 23.49 -4.96
N VAL A 254 -3.13 22.63 -4.82
CA VAL A 254 -3.24 21.69 -3.69
C VAL A 254 -2.05 20.74 -3.65
N GLY A 255 -1.66 20.18 -4.81
CA GLY A 255 -0.49 19.31 -4.95
C GLY A 255 0.81 19.97 -4.51
N LEU A 256 1.07 21.21 -4.94
CA LEU A 256 2.21 22.00 -4.48
C LEU A 256 2.14 22.30 -2.98
N SER A 257 0.95 22.65 -2.48
CA SER A 257 0.76 22.91 -1.06
C SER A 257 1.20 21.72 -0.21
N ARG A 258 0.93 20.48 -0.63
CA ARG A 258 1.32 19.25 0.09
C ARG A 258 2.83 18.99 0.08
N LEU A 259 3.55 19.47 -0.92
CA LEU A 259 5.00 19.26 -1.08
C LEU A 259 5.85 20.39 -0.52
N GLU A 260 5.24 21.53 -0.27
CA GLU A 260 5.90 22.72 0.25
C GLU A 260 5.83 22.82 1.77
N SER A 261 6.65 23.70 2.34
CA SER A 261 6.71 23.93 3.79
C SER A 261 6.00 25.23 4.21
N ASN A 262 5.34 25.17 5.38
CA ASN A 262 4.85 26.32 6.15
C ASN A 262 4.13 27.37 5.29
N ASP A 263 4.69 28.58 5.17
CA ASP A 263 4.03 29.71 4.52
C ASP A 263 3.80 29.49 3.02
N ARG A 264 4.71 28.76 2.34
CA ARG A 264 4.50 28.41 0.93
C ARG A 264 3.30 27.47 0.79
N ALA A 265 3.22 26.45 1.65
CA ALA A 265 2.09 25.53 1.67
C ALA A 265 0.77 26.28 1.93
N LEU A 266 0.74 27.17 2.92
CA LEU A 266 -0.44 27.96 3.25
C LEU A 266 -0.84 28.90 2.10
N ARG A 267 0.12 29.53 1.41
CA ARG A 267 -0.19 30.39 0.25
C ARG A 267 -0.84 29.61 -0.89
N PHE A 268 -0.30 28.44 -1.23
CA PHE A 268 -0.91 27.61 -2.28
C PHE A 268 -2.30 27.09 -1.89
N ALA A 269 -2.48 26.66 -0.63
CA ALA A 269 -3.78 26.24 -0.11
C ALA A 269 -4.80 27.39 -0.09
N GLY A 270 -4.38 28.56 0.37
CA GLY A 270 -5.20 29.77 0.40
C GLY A 270 -5.62 30.20 -1.00
N ARG A 271 -4.69 30.24 -1.97
CA ARG A 271 -5.00 30.55 -3.36
C ARG A 271 -6.00 29.56 -3.97
N ALA A 272 -5.79 28.26 -3.76
CA ALA A 272 -6.72 27.23 -4.22
C ALA A 272 -8.12 27.43 -3.64
N TYR A 273 -8.22 27.79 -2.36
CA TYR A 273 -9.49 28.04 -1.68
C TYR A 273 -10.16 29.35 -2.10
N GLU A 274 -9.39 30.41 -2.37
CA GLU A 274 -9.91 31.68 -2.87
C GLU A 274 -10.51 31.56 -4.28
N LEU A 275 -9.94 30.69 -5.12
CA LEU A 275 -10.43 30.42 -6.46
C LEU A 275 -11.80 29.74 -6.43
N ASP A 276 -11.96 28.73 -5.59
CA ASP A 276 -13.25 28.08 -5.36
C ASP A 276 -13.36 27.52 -3.92
N PRO A 277 -14.05 28.26 -3.02
CA PRO A 277 -14.30 27.81 -1.65
C PRO A 277 -15.17 26.56 -1.52
N THR A 278 -15.83 26.14 -2.61
CA THR A 278 -16.68 24.94 -2.66
C THR A 278 -15.94 23.73 -3.21
N HIS A 279 -14.75 23.91 -3.80
CA HIS A 279 -13.94 22.82 -4.32
C HIS A 279 -13.44 21.91 -3.18
N PRO A 280 -13.79 20.60 -3.17
CA PRO A 280 -13.48 19.72 -2.04
C PRO A 280 -11.99 19.63 -1.72
N ALA A 281 -11.12 19.53 -2.74
CA ALA A 281 -9.67 19.45 -2.53
C ALA A 281 -9.10 20.72 -1.88
N ALA A 282 -9.62 21.88 -2.25
CA ALA A 282 -9.17 23.16 -1.72
C ALA A 282 -9.65 23.34 -0.28
N ALA A 283 -10.92 23.02 -0.01
CA ALA A 283 -11.49 23.05 1.33
C ALA A 283 -10.76 22.11 2.29
N VAL A 284 -10.54 20.85 1.90
CA VAL A 284 -9.76 19.87 2.67
C VAL A 284 -8.36 20.38 2.93
N ARG A 285 -7.66 20.88 1.90
CA ARG A 285 -6.28 21.33 2.07
C ARG A 285 -6.20 22.56 3.00
N MET A 286 -7.16 23.48 2.91
CA MET A 286 -7.23 24.62 3.81
C MET A 286 -7.53 24.19 5.25
N ALA A 287 -8.40 23.19 5.44
CA ALA A 287 -8.68 22.61 6.76
C ALA A 287 -7.43 21.98 7.37
N GLU A 288 -6.67 21.18 6.61
CA GLU A 288 -5.39 20.61 7.04
C GLU A 288 -4.42 21.72 7.49
N MET A 289 -4.38 22.83 6.76
CA MET A 289 -3.49 23.94 7.12
C MET A 289 -3.90 24.67 8.39
N LYS A 290 -5.21 24.80 8.65
CA LYS A 290 -5.72 25.35 9.90
C LYS A 290 -5.43 24.41 11.08
N VAL A 291 -5.67 23.11 10.93
CA VAL A 291 -5.39 22.11 11.97
C VAL A 291 -3.89 22.11 12.30
N PHE A 292 -3.03 21.97 11.30
CA PHE A 292 -1.58 21.96 11.50
C PHE A 292 -1.07 23.27 12.11
N GLY A 293 -1.57 24.42 11.65
CA GLY A 293 -1.22 25.73 12.19
C GLY A 293 -1.57 25.86 13.66
N CYS A 294 -2.76 25.41 14.06
CA CYS A 294 -3.20 25.39 15.47
C CYS A 294 -2.34 24.44 16.31
N GLN A 295 -2.14 23.19 15.88
CA GLN A 295 -1.33 22.21 16.62
C GLN A 295 0.12 22.65 16.79
N ALA A 296 0.67 23.37 15.81
CA ALA A 296 2.01 23.93 15.85
C ALA A 296 2.10 25.28 16.60
N GLY A 297 1.00 25.79 17.17
CA GLY A 297 0.96 27.05 17.91
C GLY A 297 1.15 28.30 17.05
N ARG A 298 0.94 28.23 15.73
CA ARG A 298 1.14 29.35 14.79
C ARG A 298 -0.09 30.23 14.64
N ILE A 299 -1.27 29.67 14.87
CA ILE A 299 -2.55 30.37 14.86
C ILE A 299 -3.39 29.92 16.05
N ALA A 300 -4.36 30.75 16.46
CA ALA A 300 -5.23 30.43 17.57
C ALA A 300 -6.19 29.28 17.21
N CYS A 301 -6.22 28.24 18.05
CA CYS A 301 -7.10 27.09 17.86
C CYS A 301 -8.60 27.42 18.01
N GLY A 302 -8.93 28.48 18.77
CA GLY A 302 -10.31 28.88 19.07
C GLY A 302 -11.14 29.13 17.81
N ASP A 303 -10.55 29.76 16.80
CA ASP A 303 -11.21 30.02 15.51
C ASP A 303 -10.81 28.98 14.45
N ALA A 304 -9.55 28.52 14.47
CA ALA A 304 -9.02 27.63 13.44
C ALA A 304 -9.70 26.26 13.41
N LEU A 305 -9.99 25.65 14.58
CA LEU A 305 -10.58 24.32 14.64
C LEU A 305 -12.06 24.30 14.23
N PRO A 306 -12.94 25.22 14.69
CA PRO A 306 -14.31 25.29 14.19
C PRO A 306 -14.39 25.50 12.67
N GLU A 307 -13.53 26.37 12.12
CA GLU A 307 -13.45 26.56 10.68
C GLU A 307 -13.00 25.27 9.96
N ALA A 308 -11.95 24.60 10.45
CA ALA A 308 -11.50 23.33 9.87
C ALA A 308 -12.59 22.25 9.90
N ILE A 309 -13.36 22.14 10.99
CA ILE A 309 -14.50 21.23 11.09
C ILE A 309 -15.55 21.55 10.02
N SER A 310 -15.90 22.83 9.84
CA SER A 310 -16.84 23.26 8.79
C SER A 310 -16.33 22.90 7.39
N LEU A 311 -15.05 23.16 7.11
CA LEU A 311 -14.41 22.81 5.85
C LEU A 311 -14.44 21.30 5.57
N TYR A 312 -14.07 20.48 6.54
CA TYR A 312 -14.14 19.02 6.40
C TYR A 312 -15.57 18.51 6.24
N THR A 313 -16.52 19.06 7.00
CA THR A 313 -17.94 18.66 6.92
C THR A 313 -18.49 18.86 5.51
N ARG A 314 -18.18 19.99 4.86
CA ARG A 314 -18.59 20.23 3.46
C ARG A 314 -17.95 19.26 2.47
N ALA A 315 -16.74 18.77 2.76
CA ALA A 315 -16.05 17.82 1.89
C ALA A 315 -16.53 16.37 2.06
N LEU A 316 -17.41 16.07 3.02
CA LEU A 316 -17.98 14.73 3.21
C LEU A 316 -18.89 14.28 2.05
N ASP A 317 -19.48 15.24 1.32
CA ASP A 317 -20.32 14.95 0.15
C ASP A 317 -19.49 14.60 -1.10
N SER A 318 -18.17 14.75 -1.06
CA SER A 318 -17.27 14.44 -2.17
C SER A 318 -16.93 12.95 -2.23
N GLU A 319 -17.16 12.31 -3.38
CA GLU A 319 -16.81 10.91 -3.61
C GLU A 319 -15.32 10.62 -3.37
N THR A 320 -14.44 11.56 -3.71
CA THR A 320 -12.98 11.40 -3.63
C THR A 320 -12.37 12.00 -2.37
N HIS A 321 -13.08 12.84 -1.61
CA HIS A 321 -12.50 13.54 -0.45
C HIS A 321 -13.20 13.24 0.88
N ALA A 322 -14.28 12.46 0.88
CA ALA A 322 -14.98 12.08 2.10
C ALA A 322 -14.09 11.35 3.11
N VAL A 323 -13.17 10.49 2.64
CA VAL A 323 -12.30 9.70 3.52
C VAL A 323 -11.29 10.58 4.25
N VAL A 324 -10.58 11.46 3.53
CA VAL A 324 -9.62 12.40 4.14
C VAL A 324 -10.33 13.39 5.07
N ALA A 325 -11.54 13.84 4.72
CA ALA A 325 -12.32 14.74 5.55
C ALA A 325 -12.78 14.06 6.85
N THR A 326 -13.31 12.84 6.76
CA THR A 326 -13.69 12.04 7.93
C THR A 326 -12.48 11.78 8.83
N TYR A 327 -11.34 11.43 8.24
CA TYR A 327 -10.09 11.26 8.96
C TYR A 327 -9.65 12.54 9.68
N GLY A 328 -9.73 13.71 9.02
CA GLY A 328 -9.43 15.01 9.59
C GLY A 328 -10.32 15.35 10.81
N LEU A 329 -11.63 15.07 10.73
CA LEU A 329 -12.55 15.22 11.87
C LEU A 329 -12.16 14.31 13.05
N GLY A 330 -11.70 13.09 12.77
CA GLY A 330 -11.15 12.18 13.76
C GLY A 330 -9.90 12.72 14.46
N ILE A 331 -8.96 13.29 13.70
CA ILE A 331 -7.75 13.93 14.26
C ILE A 331 -8.12 15.10 15.17
N ILE A 332 -9.03 15.97 14.72
CA ILE A 332 -9.48 17.12 15.51
C ILE A 332 -10.09 16.62 16.83
N SER A 333 -10.93 15.59 16.77
CA SER A 333 -11.58 14.98 17.95
C SER A 333 -10.56 14.44 18.96
N LEU A 334 -9.50 13.76 18.50
CA LEU A 334 -8.40 13.33 19.38
C LEU A 334 -7.67 14.51 20.00
N TYR A 335 -7.38 15.54 19.21
CA TYR A 335 -6.67 16.71 19.68
C TYR A 335 -7.41 17.44 20.80
N VAL A 336 -8.75 17.55 20.70
CA VAL A 336 -9.61 18.15 21.72
C VAL A 336 -10.01 17.19 22.85
N GLN A 337 -9.29 16.07 23.02
CA GLN A 337 -9.48 15.09 24.09
C GLN A 337 -10.88 14.43 24.09
N ARG A 338 -11.41 14.16 22.90
CA ARG A 338 -12.68 13.46 22.68
C ARG A 338 -12.44 12.14 21.91
N PRO A 339 -11.82 11.12 22.55
CA PRO A 339 -11.41 9.91 21.86
C PRO A 339 -12.58 9.03 21.40
N ASP A 340 -13.72 9.05 22.09
CA ASP A 340 -14.91 8.29 21.67
C ASP A 340 -15.48 8.84 20.34
N ASP A 341 -15.60 10.16 20.20
CA ASP A 341 -16.02 10.78 18.93
C ASP A 341 -14.99 10.52 17.82
N ALA A 342 -13.69 10.56 18.18
CA ALA A 342 -12.65 10.22 17.22
C ALA A 342 -12.77 8.79 16.70
N LEU A 343 -13.12 7.82 17.55
CA LEU A 343 -13.33 6.44 17.12
C LEU A 343 -14.46 6.31 16.11
N GLU A 344 -15.54 7.08 16.22
CA GLU A 344 -16.63 7.08 15.24
C GLU A 344 -16.13 7.50 13.84
N TYR A 345 -15.46 8.64 13.77
CA TYR A 345 -14.90 9.15 12.52
C TYR A 345 -13.81 8.22 11.95
N LEU A 346 -12.84 7.83 12.78
CA LEU A 346 -11.69 7.05 12.33
C LEU A 346 -12.10 5.63 11.90
N ARG A 347 -13.11 5.01 12.52
CA ARG A 347 -13.64 3.71 12.06
C ARG A 347 -14.34 3.85 10.72
N THR A 348 -15.06 4.94 10.50
CA THR A 348 -15.71 5.24 9.22
C THR A 348 -14.67 5.44 8.11
N ALA A 349 -13.60 6.19 8.39
CA ALA A 349 -12.48 6.35 7.46
C ALA A 349 -11.78 5.00 7.19
N HIS A 350 -11.52 4.20 8.22
CA HIS A 350 -10.89 2.88 8.10
C HIS A 350 -11.75 1.89 7.30
N ALA A 351 -13.08 1.97 7.36
CA ALA A 351 -13.94 1.10 6.55
C ALA A 351 -13.75 1.33 5.04
N ARG A 352 -13.29 2.52 4.64
CA ARG A 352 -13.03 2.89 3.24
C ARG A 352 -11.55 2.76 2.86
N ALA A 353 -10.64 3.04 3.78
CA ALA A 353 -9.19 2.97 3.59
C ALA A 353 -8.49 2.16 4.70
N PRO A 354 -8.79 0.85 4.84
CA PRO A 354 -8.20 0.01 5.88
C PRO A 354 -6.68 -0.18 5.73
N TRP A 355 -6.15 0.07 4.53
CA TRP A 355 -4.73 0.06 4.22
C TRP A 355 -3.98 1.30 4.71
N SER A 356 -4.67 2.36 5.14
CA SER A 356 -4.02 3.63 5.49
C SER A 356 -3.29 3.49 6.83
N PRO A 357 -1.96 3.67 6.86
CA PRO A 357 -1.20 3.66 8.11
C PRO A 357 -1.54 4.88 8.97
N GLN A 358 -1.87 6.03 8.37
CA GLN A 358 -2.28 7.21 9.12
C GLN A 358 -3.58 6.93 9.89
N ILE A 359 -4.58 6.36 9.23
CA ILE A 359 -5.85 6.00 9.89
C ILE A 359 -5.62 4.94 10.96
N ASN A 360 -4.84 3.89 10.66
CA ASN A 360 -4.52 2.85 11.64
C ASN A 360 -3.76 3.41 12.86
N PHE A 361 -2.80 4.32 12.65
CA PHE A 361 -2.08 4.97 13.74
C PHE A 361 -3.04 5.70 14.69
N TYR A 362 -3.88 6.58 14.15
CA TYR A 362 -4.81 7.35 14.96
C TYR A 362 -5.94 6.51 15.57
N LEU A 363 -6.38 5.43 14.91
CA LEU A 363 -7.24 4.43 15.56
C LEU A 363 -6.55 3.77 16.75
N GLY A 364 -5.26 3.46 16.59
CA GLY A 364 -4.39 2.97 17.65
C GLY A 364 -4.39 3.90 18.86
N GLU A 365 -4.07 5.18 18.65
CA GLU A 365 -4.05 6.20 19.70
C GLU A 365 -5.44 6.37 20.34
N ALA A 366 -6.52 6.41 19.55
CA ALA A 366 -7.89 6.55 20.05
C ALA A 366 -8.34 5.36 20.92
N TYR A 367 -8.04 4.13 20.50
CA TYR A 367 -8.29 2.95 21.32
C TYR A 367 -7.41 2.92 22.57
N GLY A 368 -6.17 3.41 22.48
CA GLY A 368 -5.28 3.56 23.64
C GLY A 368 -5.88 4.49 24.70
N GLN A 369 -6.40 5.65 24.28
CA GLN A 369 -7.02 6.64 25.18
C GLN A 369 -8.34 6.17 25.81
N THR A 370 -9.08 5.29 25.14
CA THR A 370 -10.31 4.67 25.68
C THR A 370 -10.05 3.40 26.50
N GLY A 371 -8.78 3.00 26.68
CA GLY A 371 -8.40 1.80 27.43
C GLY A 371 -8.57 0.48 26.67
N ALA A 372 -9.00 0.49 25.41
CA ALA A 372 -9.14 -0.68 24.55
C ALA A 372 -7.78 -1.15 23.98
N ARG A 373 -6.84 -1.48 24.88
CA ARG A 373 -5.42 -1.70 24.56
C ARG A 373 -5.15 -2.77 23.49
N ASP A 374 -5.90 -3.87 23.49
CA ASP A 374 -5.70 -4.93 22.49
C ASP A 374 -6.04 -4.44 21.08
N ARG A 375 -7.13 -3.68 20.94
CA ARG A 375 -7.49 -3.06 19.64
C ARG A 375 -6.48 -1.99 19.25
N ALA A 376 -5.98 -1.22 20.21
CA ALA A 376 -4.93 -0.24 19.97
C ALA A 376 -3.70 -0.91 19.36
N ARG A 377 -3.24 -2.01 19.97
CA ARG A 377 -2.09 -2.79 19.49
C ARG A 377 -2.29 -3.31 18.07
N VAL A 378 -3.47 -3.85 17.74
CA VAL A 378 -3.76 -4.35 16.38
C VAL A 378 -3.53 -3.27 15.33
N HIS A 379 -4.08 -2.07 15.55
CA HIS A 379 -3.97 -0.98 14.59
C HIS A 379 -2.57 -0.34 14.57
N LEU A 380 -1.90 -0.22 15.71
CA LEU A 380 -0.52 0.28 15.74
C LEU A 380 0.47 -0.69 15.10
N LYS A 381 0.32 -2.02 15.30
CA LYS A 381 1.13 -3.03 14.61
C LYS A 381 1.03 -2.89 13.09
N LYS A 382 -0.18 -2.69 12.56
CA LYS A 382 -0.39 -2.43 11.12
C LYS A 382 0.41 -1.25 10.59
N THR A 383 0.46 -0.17 11.37
CA THR A 383 1.24 1.02 10.99
C THR A 383 2.75 0.80 11.13
N ALA A 384 3.19 0.14 12.21
CA ALA A 384 4.59 -0.09 12.50
C ALA A 384 5.26 -1.06 11.50
N TYR A 385 4.52 -2.06 11.04
CA TYR A 385 5.03 -3.08 10.12
C TYR A 385 5.02 -2.61 8.66
N TRP A 386 4.00 -1.84 8.26
CA TRP A 386 3.77 -1.51 6.86
C TRP A 386 3.59 -0.01 6.61
N HIS A 387 4.68 0.61 6.13
CA HIS A 387 4.61 1.84 5.35
C HIS A 387 5.94 2.06 4.62
N PRO A 388 6.01 2.71 3.45
CA PRO A 388 7.28 3.19 2.89
C PRO A 388 7.89 4.37 3.68
N ASP A 389 7.08 5.24 4.31
CA ASP A 389 7.60 6.34 5.15
C ASP A 389 7.99 5.83 6.54
N GLU A 390 9.27 6.01 6.86
CA GLU A 390 9.86 5.65 8.15
C GLU A 390 9.25 6.42 9.32
N SER A 391 8.77 7.65 9.09
CA SER A 391 8.22 8.48 10.16
C SER A 391 6.98 7.89 10.82
N TRP A 392 6.06 7.32 10.03
CA TRP A 392 4.85 6.66 10.56
C TRP A 392 5.19 5.34 11.26
N ARG A 393 6.18 4.60 10.75
CA ARG A 393 6.65 3.37 11.40
C ARG A 393 7.26 3.69 12.77
N SER A 394 8.11 4.71 12.86
CA SER A 394 8.71 5.15 14.13
C SER A 394 7.64 5.56 15.15
N LYS A 395 6.71 6.44 14.76
CA LYS A 395 5.60 6.88 15.63
C LYS A 395 4.78 5.70 16.16
N ALA A 396 4.46 4.73 15.30
CA ALA A 396 3.68 3.58 15.70
C ALA A 396 4.44 2.65 16.65
N SER A 397 5.74 2.44 16.41
CA SER A 397 6.61 1.69 17.34
C SER A 397 6.69 2.37 18.70
N GLU A 398 6.90 3.68 18.74
CA GLU A 398 6.89 4.46 19.98
C GLU A 398 5.54 4.37 20.72
N ALA A 399 4.43 4.37 19.99
CA ALA A 399 3.10 4.19 20.57
C ALA A 399 2.88 2.77 21.13
N LEU A 400 3.40 1.74 20.45
CA LEU A 400 3.38 0.36 20.94
C LEU A 400 4.18 0.21 22.23
N ASP A 401 5.38 0.80 22.29
CA ASP A 401 6.24 0.75 23.48
C ASP A 401 5.54 1.39 24.68
N ARG A 402 4.90 2.57 24.50
CA ARG A 402 4.09 3.22 25.54
C ARG A 402 2.94 2.34 26.03
N LEU A 403 2.27 1.62 25.11
CA LEU A 403 1.20 0.67 25.45
C LEU A 403 1.71 -0.53 26.26
N ASP A 404 2.93 -1.00 25.98
CA ASP A 404 3.58 -2.10 26.69
C ASP A 404 4.08 -1.69 28.07
N GLU A 405 4.63 -0.49 28.21
CA GLU A 405 5.03 0.08 29.50
C GLU A 405 3.82 0.29 30.42
N ALA A 406 2.71 0.82 29.90
CA ALA A 406 1.47 0.98 30.65
C ALA A 406 0.85 -0.34 31.13
N ARG A 407 1.24 -1.49 30.55
CA ARG A 407 0.84 -2.83 31.02
C ARG A 407 1.69 -3.31 32.20
N LYS A 408 2.93 -2.82 32.33
CA LYS A 408 3.87 -3.21 33.38
C LYS A 408 3.76 -2.34 34.65
N ALA A 409 3.08 -1.20 34.56
CA ALA A 409 2.77 -0.39 35.73
C ALA A 409 1.75 -1.11 36.64
N PRO A 410 2.02 -1.20 37.96
CA PRO A 410 1.25 -2.00 38.91
C PRO A 410 -0.18 -1.50 39.15
#